data_AF-A0A4V2FS02-F1
#
_entry.id   AF-A0A4V2FS02-F1
#
_cell.length_a   1.000
_cell.length_b   1.000
_cell.length_c   1.000
_cell.angle_alpha   90.00
_cell.angle_beta   90.00
_cell.angle_gamma   90.00
#
_symmetry.space_group_name_H-M   'P 1'
#
loop_
_entity.id
_entity.type
_entity.pdbx_description
1 polymer ?
#
loop_
_entity_poly.entity_id
_entity_poly.type
_entity_poly.pdbx_seq_one_letter_code
_entity_poly.pdbx_strand_id
1 'polypeptide(L)'
;MYTKEEAKAIKIGFWDGFKRYSKKKGRKMTSWVLKGTQIKEVQLKFDLNEQGAFVMLQVDSKLDTNRLSVFERFEKYKPVINETCGQELVWNKHYFIKGFKEVSVIYYQLPEVSIFNKEDWEKCYDFFFKHMVLLEEAFLDVKEVVMYKA
;
A
#
# COMPACT_ATOMS: atom_id res chain seq x y z
N MET A 1 -11.41 18.31 20.00
CA MET A 1 -10.56 18.74 18.87
C MET A 1 -9.12 18.61 19.32
N TYR A 2 -8.26 17.92 18.57
CA TYR A 2 -6.83 17.84 18.91
C TYR A 2 -6.11 19.11 18.43
N THR A 3 -5.12 19.56 19.19
CA THR A 3 -4.16 20.56 18.70
C THR A 3 -3.33 19.97 17.56
N LYS A 4 -2.67 20.83 16.77
CA LYS A 4 -1.76 20.38 15.71
C LYS A 4 -0.65 19.47 16.24
N GLU A 5 -0.18 19.74 17.46
CA GLU A 5 0.90 18.97 18.10
C GLU A 5 0.41 17.61 18.57
N GLU A 6 -0.75 17.55 19.22
CA GLU A 6 -1.38 16.29 19.63
C GLU A 6 -1.69 15.40 18.43
N ALA A 7 -2.24 15.97 17.36
CA ALA A 7 -2.52 15.22 16.14
C ALA A 7 -1.24 14.65 15.51
N LYS A 8 -0.14 15.41 15.53
CA LYS A 8 1.16 14.93 15.07
C LYS A 8 1.70 13.81 15.97
N ALA A 9 1.60 13.97 17.29
CA ALA A 9 2.04 12.97 18.26
C ALA A 9 1.29 11.64 18.11
N ILE A 10 -0.03 11.70 17.89
CA ILE A 10 -0.86 10.51 17.63
C ILE A 10 -0.39 9.79 16.37
N LYS A 11 -0.18 10.51 15.26
CA LYS A 11 0.30 9.92 14.00
C LYS A 11 1.67 9.26 14.17
N ILE A 12 2.61 9.93 14.85
CA ILE A 12 3.94 9.37 15.14
C ILE A 12 3.80 8.10 15.98
N GLY A 13 3.01 8.17 17.06
CA GLY A 13 2.78 7.05 17.97
C GLY A 13 2.20 5.82 17.27
N PHE A 14 1.27 6.03 16.33
CA PHE A 14 0.68 4.98 15.52
C PHE A 14 1.75 4.30 14.64
N TRP A 15 2.48 5.06 13.83
CA TRP A 15 3.47 4.47 12.92
C TRP A 15 4.64 3.81 13.67
N ASP A 16 5.05 4.36 14.81
CA ASP A 16 6.05 3.71 15.66
C ASP A 16 5.50 2.45 16.34
N GLY A 17 4.21 2.44 16.70
CA GLY A 17 3.48 1.25 17.11
C GLY A 17 3.51 0.16 16.05
N PHE A 18 3.16 0.50 14.81
CA PHE A 18 3.16 -0.45 13.70
C PHE A 18 4.57 -0.98 13.39
N LYS A 19 5.61 -0.14 13.46
CA LYS A 19 7.01 -0.59 13.32
C LYS A 19 7.37 -1.64 14.38
N ARG A 20 7.00 -1.41 15.65
CA ARG A 20 7.24 -2.37 16.74
C ARG A 20 6.45 -3.65 16.53
N TYR A 21 5.17 -3.53 16.16
CA TYR A 21 4.29 -4.66 15.85
C TYR A 21 4.89 -5.55 14.76
N SER A 22 5.26 -4.95 13.62
CA SER A 22 5.87 -5.67 12.49
C SER A 22 7.15 -6.39 12.92
N LYS A 23 8.03 -5.69 13.67
CA LYS A 23 9.30 -6.27 14.14
C LYS A 23 9.07 -7.49 15.04
N LYS A 24 8.06 -7.45 15.92
CA LYS A 24 7.69 -8.59 16.78
C LYS A 24 7.21 -9.79 15.97
N LYS A 25 6.55 -9.56 14.84
CA LYS A 25 6.12 -10.59 13.87
C LYS A 25 7.23 -11.01 12.90
N GLY A 26 8.48 -10.55 13.10
CA GLY A 26 9.64 -10.99 12.32
C GLY A 26 9.92 -10.23 11.03
N ARG A 27 9.15 -9.17 10.70
CA ARG A 27 9.38 -8.34 9.50
C ARG A 27 9.62 -6.88 9.88
N LYS A 28 10.47 -6.15 9.16
CA LYS A 28 10.62 -4.70 9.39
C LYS A 28 9.65 -3.97 8.47
N MET A 29 8.76 -3.12 9.00
CA MET A 29 7.87 -2.29 8.18
C MET A 29 8.61 -1.56 7.04
N THR A 30 9.81 -1.05 7.36
CA THR A 30 10.66 -0.34 6.40
C THR A 30 11.18 -1.22 5.27
N SER A 31 11.17 -2.55 5.38
CA SER A 31 11.59 -3.40 4.27
C SER A 31 10.63 -3.30 3.10
N TRP A 32 9.32 -3.23 3.34
CA TRP A 32 8.32 -3.06 2.27
C TRP A 32 8.45 -1.71 1.57
N VAL A 33 8.66 -0.65 2.36
CA VAL A 33 8.64 0.73 1.84
C VAL A 33 10.00 1.15 1.26
N LEU A 34 11.12 0.70 1.85
CA LEU A 34 12.46 1.20 1.51
C LEU A 34 13.31 0.26 0.65
N LYS A 35 13.08 -1.06 0.69
CA LYS A 35 13.90 -1.97 -0.16
C LYS A 35 13.63 -1.75 -1.65
N GLY A 36 12.55 -1.04 -1.97
CA GLY A 36 12.16 -0.74 -3.33
C GLY A 36 11.69 -2.00 -4.07
N THR A 37 10.90 -1.78 -5.10
CA THR A 37 10.36 -2.83 -5.97
C THR A 37 11.33 -3.23 -7.08
N GLN A 38 12.46 -2.50 -7.20
CA GLN A 38 13.35 -2.47 -8.37
C GLN A 38 12.69 -1.98 -9.67
N ILE A 39 11.41 -1.62 -9.64
CA ILE A 39 10.69 -0.96 -10.73
C ILE A 39 10.47 0.49 -10.31
N LYS A 40 11.09 1.42 -11.03
CA LYS A 40 11.16 2.84 -10.62
C LYS A 40 9.78 3.45 -10.34
N GLU A 41 8.78 3.07 -11.13
CA GLU A 41 7.42 3.58 -11.07
C GLU A 41 6.57 2.90 -9.98
N VAL A 42 7.01 1.79 -9.38
CA VAL A 42 6.17 0.97 -8.50
C VAL A 42 6.62 1.10 -7.05
N GLN A 43 5.68 1.33 -6.14
CA GLN A 43 5.94 1.44 -4.71
C GLN A 43 4.88 0.71 -3.90
N LEU A 44 5.30 -0.04 -2.88
CA LEU A 44 4.42 -0.57 -1.85
C LEU A 44 4.21 0.48 -0.76
N LYS A 45 2.97 0.76 -0.40
CA LYS A 45 2.61 1.83 0.53
C LYS A 45 1.51 1.42 1.52
N PHE A 46 1.61 2.04 2.68
CA PHE A 46 0.55 2.09 3.68
C PHE A 46 -0.04 3.49 3.67
N ASP A 47 -1.37 3.60 3.73
CA ASP A 47 -2.04 4.87 3.96
C ASP A 47 -3.11 4.71 5.02
N LEU A 48 -3.39 5.78 5.76
CA LEU A 48 -4.49 5.86 6.69
C LEU A 48 -5.06 7.27 6.65
N ASN A 49 -6.25 7.37 6.06
CA ASN A 49 -6.94 8.63 5.82
C ASN A 49 -8.39 8.55 6.32
N GLU A 50 -9.20 9.56 6.02
CA GLU A 50 -10.61 9.65 6.48
C GLU A 50 -11.49 8.50 5.98
N GLN A 51 -11.10 7.84 4.89
CA GLN A 51 -11.79 6.68 4.31
C GLN A 51 -11.35 5.34 4.94
N GLY A 52 -10.36 5.37 5.84
CA GLY A 52 -9.85 4.20 6.54
C GLY A 52 -8.38 3.90 6.25
N ALA A 53 -8.01 2.64 6.45
CA ALA A 53 -6.64 2.15 6.29
C ALA A 53 -6.48 1.42 4.94
N PHE A 54 -5.34 1.63 4.28
CA PHE A 54 -5.06 1.11 2.95
C PHE A 54 -3.68 0.43 2.90
N VAL A 55 -3.62 -0.70 2.20
CA VAL A 55 -2.39 -1.34 1.74
C VAL A 55 -2.41 -1.32 0.24
N MET A 56 -1.43 -0.67 -0.39
CA MET A 56 -1.47 -0.43 -1.83
C MET A 56 -0.13 -0.63 -2.53
N LEU A 57 -0.20 -1.16 -3.75
CA LEU A 57 0.83 -1.06 -4.76
C LEU A 57 0.46 0.13 -5.63
N GLN A 58 1.27 1.18 -5.54
CA GLN A 58 1.10 2.41 -6.30
C GLN A 58 2.04 2.40 -7.49
N VAL A 59 1.48 2.63 -8.69
CA VAL A 59 2.21 2.90 -9.92
C VAL A 59 2.13 4.40 -10.19
N ASP A 60 3.29 5.03 -10.26
CA ASP A 60 3.44 6.47 -10.40
C ASP A 60 4.62 6.82 -11.29
N SER A 61 4.37 7.69 -12.28
CA SER A 61 5.39 8.18 -13.19
C SER A 61 5.14 9.64 -13.54
N LYS A 62 6.18 10.33 -14.02
CA LYS A 62 6.05 11.70 -14.54
C LYS A 62 5.30 11.75 -15.88
N LEU A 63 5.33 10.65 -16.64
CA LEU A 63 4.64 10.50 -17.91
C LEU A 63 3.49 9.51 -17.72
N ASP A 64 2.25 9.97 -17.96
CA ASP A 64 1.06 9.13 -17.82
C ASP A 64 1.11 7.89 -18.70
N THR A 65 1.64 8.00 -19.93
CA THR A 65 1.83 6.85 -20.83
C THR A 65 2.67 5.74 -20.18
N ASN A 66 3.71 6.11 -19.43
CA ASN A 66 4.55 5.16 -18.72
C ASN A 66 3.83 4.57 -17.48
N ARG A 67 3.10 5.40 -16.72
CA ARG A 67 2.25 4.93 -15.61
C ARG A 67 1.26 3.88 -16.08
N LEU A 68 0.52 4.19 -17.14
CA LEU A 68 -0.52 3.32 -17.71
C LEU A 68 0.09 2.06 -18.31
N SER A 69 1.23 2.15 -19.02
CA SER A 69 1.92 0.98 -19.56
C SER A 69 2.39 0.01 -18.48
N VAL A 70 2.92 0.53 -17.36
CA VAL A 70 3.31 -0.33 -16.22
C VAL A 70 2.08 -0.95 -15.55
N PHE A 71 1.01 -0.18 -15.35
CA PHE A 71 -0.23 -0.70 -14.77
C PHE A 71 -0.87 -1.79 -15.63
N GLU A 72 -0.90 -1.61 -16.96
CA GLU A 72 -1.44 -2.60 -17.90
C GLU A 72 -0.66 -3.92 -17.87
N ARG A 73 0.64 -3.89 -17.57
CA ARG A 73 1.40 -5.13 -17.35
C ARG A 73 0.91 -5.86 -16.12
N PHE A 74 0.64 -5.17 -15.02
CA PHE A 74 0.02 -5.80 -13.85
C PHE A 74 -1.37 -6.35 -14.19
N GLU A 75 -2.19 -5.64 -14.97
CA GLU A 75 -3.52 -6.10 -15.37
C GLU A 75 -3.46 -7.42 -16.17
N LYS A 76 -2.44 -7.62 -17.01
CA LYS A 76 -2.23 -8.89 -17.73
C LYS A 76 -1.99 -10.08 -16.79
N TYR A 77 -1.38 -9.83 -15.63
CA TYR A 77 -1.12 -10.85 -14.61
C TYR A 77 -2.10 -10.78 -13.43
N LYS A 78 -3.24 -10.11 -13.61
CA LYS A 78 -4.31 -10.04 -12.61
C LYS A 78 -4.78 -11.41 -12.11
N PRO A 79 -4.91 -12.47 -12.94
CA PRO A 79 -5.26 -13.80 -12.45
C PRO A 79 -4.27 -14.31 -11.39
N VAL A 80 -2.97 -14.23 -11.68
CA VAL A 80 -1.89 -14.66 -10.77
C VAL A 80 -1.91 -13.85 -9.47
N ILE A 81 -2.05 -12.53 -9.58
CA ILE A 81 -2.10 -11.66 -8.40
C ILE A 81 -3.32 -11.99 -7.53
N ASN A 82 -4.47 -12.24 -8.15
CA ASN A 82 -5.71 -12.56 -7.45
C ASN A 82 -5.72 -13.97 -6.83
N GLU A 83 -4.90 -14.91 -7.31
CA GLU A 83 -4.73 -16.22 -6.66
C GLU A 83 -4.15 -16.07 -5.25
N THR A 84 -3.15 -15.21 -5.10
CA THR A 84 -2.51 -14.91 -3.80
C THR A 84 -3.30 -13.89 -2.97
N CYS A 85 -3.84 -12.85 -3.63
CA CYS A 85 -4.49 -11.73 -2.96
C CYS A 85 -6.00 -11.91 -2.70
N GLY A 86 -6.65 -12.84 -3.41
CA GLY A 86 -8.09 -12.99 -3.37
C GLY A 86 -8.86 -11.86 -4.04
N GLN A 87 -10.19 -11.89 -3.89
CA GLN A 87 -11.12 -10.99 -4.60
C GLN A 87 -11.29 -9.61 -3.95
N GLU A 88 -10.77 -9.41 -2.73
CA GLU A 88 -10.87 -8.14 -2.00
C GLU A 88 -9.96 -7.05 -2.59
N LEU A 89 -9.04 -7.43 -3.48
CA LEU A 89 -8.08 -6.53 -4.09
C LEU A 89 -8.73 -5.62 -5.14
N VAL A 90 -8.74 -4.32 -4.88
CA VAL A 90 -9.32 -3.32 -5.77
C VAL A 90 -8.26 -2.80 -6.73
N TRP A 91 -8.62 -2.74 -8.02
CA TRP A 91 -7.78 -2.21 -9.08
C TRP A 91 -8.34 -0.88 -9.56
N ASN A 92 -7.58 0.21 -9.39
CA ASN A 92 -8.00 1.54 -9.83
C ASN A 92 -6.90 2.22 -10.67
N LYS A 93 -7.16 2.31 -11.98
CA LYS A 93 -6.24 2.91 -12.96
C LYS A 93 -6.12 4.43 -12.81
N HIS A 94 -7.16 5.09 -12.34
CA HIS A 94 -7.30 6.54 -12.26
C HIS A 94 -7.63 6.99 -10.83
N TYR A 95 -6.69 6.73 -9.91
CA TYR A 95 -6.84 7.08 -8.51
C TYR A 95 -6.28 8.48 -8.23
N PHE A 96 -7.13 9.39 -7.80
CA PHE A 96 -6.74 10.76 -7.48
C PHE A 96 -6.33 10.89 -6.01
N ILE A 97 -5.03 11.12 -5.78
CA ILE A 97 -4.55 11.53 -4.45
C ILE A 97 -4.88 13.02 -4.30
N LYS A 98 -5.83 13.32 -3.41
CA LYS A 98 -6.33 14.68 -3.17
C LYS A 98 -5.17 15.66 -2.92
N GLY A 99 -5.10 16.73 -3.71
CA GLY A 99 -4.08 17.77 -3.60
C GLY A 99 -2.69 17.38 -4.09
N PHE A 100 -2.54 16.22 -4.74
CA PHE A 100 -1.25 15.74 -5.22
C PHE A 100 -1.26 15.47 -6.73
N LYS A 101 -1.76 14.30 -7.15
CA LYS A 101 -1.86 13.92 -8.57
C LYS A 101 -2.67 12.63 -8.74
N GLU A 102 -2.94 12.31 -9.99
CA GLU A 102 -3.48 11.02 -10.40
C GLU A 102 -2.37 9.95 -10.44
N VAL A 103 -2.68 8.77 -9.90
CA VAL A 103 -1.82 7.59 -9.89
C VAL A 103 -2.67 6.35 -10.23
N SER A 104 -2.01 5.22 -10.49
CA SER A 104 -2.71 3.94 -10.60
C SER A 104 -2.38 3.09 -9.37
N VAL A 105 -3.38 2.43 -8.79
CA VAL A 105 -3.23 1.70 -7.53
C VAL A 105 -3.91 0.35 -7.59
N ILE A 106 -3.31 -0.60 -6.89
CA ILE A 106 -3.90 -1.89 -6.57
C ILE A 106 -3.90 -1.98 -5.05
N TYR A 107 -5.05 -2.08 -4.40
CA TYR A 107 -5.13 -1.89 -2.95
C TYR A 107 -6.17 -2.75 -2.24
N TYR A 108 -5.92 -2.97 -0.96
CA TYR A 108 -6.92 -3.37 0.02
C TYR A 108 -7.34 -2.16 0.85
N GLN A 109 -8.59 -2.16 1.30
CA GLN A 109 -9.12 -1.12 2.18
C GLN A 109 -9.79 -1.76 3.40
N LEU A 110 -9.47 -1.20 4.57
CA LEU A 110 -10.21 -1.40 5.79
C LEU A 110 -10.97 -0.11 6.12
N PRO A 111 -12.28 -0.04 5.88
CA PRO A 111 -13.07 1.14 6.19
C PRO A 111 -13.32 1.29 7.70
N GLU A 112 -13.86 2.45 8.09
CA GLU A 112 -14.34 2.71 9.46
C GLU A 112 -13.27 2.57 10.55
N VAL A 113 -12.02 2.94 10.22
CA VAL A 113 -10.92 3.01 11.19
C VAL A 113 -10.26 4.37 11.16
N SER A 114 -9.80 4.83 12.31
CA SER A 114 -9.16 6.13 12.44
C SER A 114 -7.85 6.05 13.22
N ILE A 115 -6.82 6.75 12.72
CA ILE A 115 -5.55 6.89 13.45
C ILE A 115 -5.73 7.59 14.80
N PHE A 116 -6.80 8.38 14.94
CA PHE A 116 -7.13 9.08 16.18
C PHE A 116 -7.88 8.22 17.18
N ASN A 117 -8.44 7.08 16.75
CA ASN A 117 -9.05 6.11 17.65
C ASN A 117 -8.02 5.02 17.99
N LYS A 118 -7.52 5.01 19.22
CA LYS A 118 -6.50 4.04 19.66
C LYS A 118 -7.00 2.60 19.67
N GLU A 119 -8.31 2.39 19.81
CA GLU A 119 -8.91 1.06 19.79
C GLU A 119 -8.78 0.42 18.40
N ASP A 120 -8.73 1.22 17.34
CA ASP A 120 -8.57 0.73 15.97
C ASP A 120 -7.13 0.32 15.64
N TRP A 121 -6.16 0.67 16.48
CA TRP A 121 -4.73 0.54 16.13
C TRP A 121 -4.32 -0.90 15.90
N GLU A 122 -4.72 -1.81 16.79
CA GLU A 122 -4.38 -3.22 16.67
C GLU A 122 -4.99 -3.83 15.41
N LYS A 123 -6.27 -3.53 15.14
CA LYS A 123 -6.97 -3.93 13.92
C LYS A 123 -6.28 -3.41 12.66
N CYS A 124 -5.83 -2.14 12.67
CA CYS A 124 -5.06 -1.57 11.56
C CYS A 124 -3.71 -2.27 11.37
N TYR A 125 -3.00 -2.60 12.46
CA TYR A 125 -1.70 -3.26 12.38
C TYR A 125 -1.81 -4.68 11.83
N ASP A 126 -2.82 -5.44 12.29
CA ASP A 126 -3.13 -6.77 11.75
C ASP A 126 -3.45 -6.68 10.26
N PHE A 127 -4.32 -5.75 9.88
CA PHE A 127 -4.68 -5.49 8.48
C PHE A 127 -3.45 -5.15 7.63
N PHE A 128 -2.64 -4.19 8.05
CA PHE A 128 -1.44 -3.77 7.33
C PHE A 128 -0.43 -4.89 7.17
N PHE A 129 -0.15 -5.62 8.25
CA PHE A 129 0.83 -6.71 8.21
C PHE A 129 0.35 -7.83 7.29
N LYS A 130 -0.88 -8.31 7.47
CA LYS A 130 -1.44 -9.42 6.69
C LYS A 130 -1.45 -9.11 5.20
N HIS A 131 -2.06 -7.98 4.82
CA HIS A 131 -2.29 -7.68 3.41
C HIS A 131 -1.02 -7.22 2.69
N MET A 132 -0.08 -6.57 3.39
CA MET A 132 1.20 -6.21 2.76
C MET A 132 2.06 -7.43 2.48
N VAL A 133 2.02 -8.45 3.34
CA VAL A 133 2.71 -9.72 3.07
C VAL A 133 2.17 -10.38 1.81
N LEU A 134 0.84 -10.49 1.69
CA LEU A 134 0.19 -11.06 0.50
C LEU A 134 0.49 -10.25 -0.77
N LEU A 135 0.41 -8.92 -0.67
CA LEU A 135 0.65 -8.04 -1.81
C LEU A 135 2.11 -8.06 -2.25
N GLU A 136 3.06 -8.17 -1.31
CA GLU A 136 4.48 -8.34 -1.63
C GLU A 136 4.76 -9.68 -2.29
N GLU A 137 4.17 -10.76 -1.80
CA GLU A 137 4.29 -12.10 -2.39
C GLU A 137 3.77 -12.12 -3.84
N ALA A 138 2.52 -11.68 -4.03
CA ALA A 138 1.93 -11.55 -5.37
C ALA A 138 2.75 -10.64 -6.29
N PHE A 139 3.31 -9.55 -5.75
CA PHE A 139 4.19 -8.67 -6.51
C PHE A 139 5.48 -9.38 -6.95
N LEU A 140 6.12 -10.16 -6.07
CA LEU A 140 7.36 -10.86 -6.38
C LEU A 140 7.16 -11.93 -7.46
N ASP A 141 6.02 -12.62 -7.47
CA ASP A 141 5.68 -13.62 -8.48
C ASP A 141 5.60 -13.03 -9.89
N VAL A 142 5.12 -11.79 -10.01
CA VAL A 142 4.96 -11.11 -11.31
C VAL A 142 6.09 -10.11 -11.60
N LYS A 143 7.01 -9.90 -10.67
CA LYS A 143 8.00 -8.82 -10.74
C LYS A 143 8.86 -8.92 -11.99
N GLU A 144 9.37 -10.10 -12.30
CA GLU A 144 10.25 -10.31 -13.46
C GLU A 144 9.53 -9.94 -14.75
N VAL A 145 8.33 -10.49 -14.96
CA VAL A 145 7.55 -10.26 -16.17
C VAL A 145 7.06 -8.81 -16.31
N VAL A 146 6.81 -8.10 -15.22
CA VAL A 146 6.46 -6.67 -15.25
C VAL A 146 7.70 -5.81 -15.56
N MET A 147 8.88 -6.22 -15.09
CA MET A 147 10.14 -5.51 -15.31
C MET A 147 10.59 -5.53 -16.78
N TYR A 148 10.40 -6.65 -17.48
CA TYR A 148 10.75 -6.74 -18.89
C TYR A 148 9.85 -5.81 -19.73
N LYS A 149 10.46 -4.77 -20.31
CA LYS A 149 9.83 -3.99 -21.38
C LYS A 149 9.88 -4.84 -22.64
N ALA A 150 8.72 -5.30 -23.10
CA ALA A 150 8.55 -5.77 -24.46
C ALA A 150 8.93 -4.66 -25.45
#